data_AF-A0A420DE35-F1
#
_entry.id   AF-A0A420DE35-F1
#
_cell.length_a   1.000
_cell.length_b   1.000
_cell.length_c   1.000
_cell.angle_alpha   90.00
_cell.angle_beta   90.00
_cell.angle_gamma   90.00
#
_symmetry.space_group_name_H-M   'P 1'
#
loop_
_entity.id
_entity.type
_entity.pdbx_description
1 polymer ?
#
loop_
_entity_poly.entity_id
_entity_poly.type
_entity_poly.pdbx_seq_one_letter_code
_entity_poly.pdbx_strand_id
1 'polypeptide(L)'
;MLGSAKSRNFILKAIVAITFIYFFWLMLNITLDYVPIASDVSFLMIKQTEVTSRPEYLPIFYIHVYSSIFALLAGFIAVFFDKNLKYLHRFSGRIYVFVTLIFSSLSGIYIGFFANGGWTAKLSFVLLGILWFYTTYKSYSEIRRKNIVQHKFWMWRSYALAVSAITLRMWKVILVYLFQPNPMDVYQVIAWLGWIPNLLLVEYLIKKQNR
;
A
#
# COMPACT_ATOMS: atom_id res chain seq x y z
N MET A 1 -22.23 -23.26 22.21
CA MET A 1 -22.12 -21.90 21.63
C MET A 1 -20.69 -21.44 21.32
N LEU A 2 -19.66 -21.88 22.06
CA LEU A 2 -18.24 -21.51 21.81
C LEU A 2 -17.65 -22.02 20.46
N GLY A 3 -18.12 -23.16 19.94
CA GLY A 3 -17.65 -23.72 18.65
C GLY A 3 -18.05 -22.89 17.42
N SER A 4 -19.23 -22.27 17.43
CA SER A 4 -19.75 -21.46 16.31
C SER A 4 -18.94 -20.16 16.11
N ALA A 5 -18.55 -19.49 17.21
CA ALA A 5 -17.78 -18.25 17.15
C ALA A 5 -16.33 -18.49 16.67
N LYS A 6 -15.70 -19.58 17.11
CA LYS A 6 -14.34 -19.95 16.70
C LYS A 6 -14.27 -20.33 15.21
N SER A 7 -15.27 -21.08 14.73
CA SER A 7 -15.43 -21.41 13.31
C SER A 7 -15.67 -20.16 12.45
N ARG A 8 -16.54 -19.24 12.89
CA ARG A 8 -16.81 -17.98 12.20
C ARG A 8 -15.57 -17.09 12.05
N ASN A 9 -14.75 -17.00 13.10
CA ASN A 9 -13.49 -16.27 13.06
C ASN A 9 -12.46 -16.91 12.13
N PHE A 10 -12.45 -18.23 12.02
CA PHE A 10 -11.59 -18.95 11.08
C PHE A 10 -12.01 -18.68 9.64
N ILE A 11 -13.31 -18.80 9.32
CA ILE A 11 -13.86 -18.54 7.98
C ILE A 11 -13.54 -17.10 7.55
N LEU A 12 -13.77 -16.11 8.42
CA LEU A 12 -13.49 -14.72 8.10
C LEU A 12 -12.00 -14.47 7.84
N LYS A 13 -11.10 -15.07 8.63
CA LYS A 13 -9.66 -15.00 8.37
C LYS A 13 -9.31 -15.67 7.03
N ALA A 14 -9.87 -16.83 6.72
CA ALA A 14 -9.65 -17.51 5.45
C ALA A 14 -10.08 -16.65 4.25
N ILE A 15 -11.27 -16.04 4.32
CA ILE A 15 -11.76 -15.12 3.28
C ILE A 15 -10.80 -13.95 3.10
N VAL A 16 -10.37 -13.29 4.19
CA VAL A 16 -9.43 -12.17 4.10
C VAL A 16 -8.09 -12.60 3.47
N ALA A 17 -7.58 -13.77 3.85
CA ALA A 17 -6.33 -14.29 3.30
C ALA A 17 -6.45 -14.63 1.81
N ILE A 18 -7.52 -15.31 1.39
CA ILE A 18 -7.77 -15.65 -0.01
C ILE A 18 -7.93 -14.38 -0.85
N THR A 19 -8.71 -13.42 -0.37
CA THR A 19 -8.89 -12.13 -1.04
C THR A 19 -7.56 -11.40 -1.18
N PHE A 20 -6.75 -11.36 -0.12
CA PHE A 20 -5.42 -10.75 -0.19
C PHE A 20 -4.52 -11.46 -1.21
N ILE A 21 -4.46 -12.80 -1.19
CA ILE A 21 -3.63 -13.58 -2.12
C ILE A 21 -4.04 -13.30 -3.56
N TYR A 22 -5.34 -13.26 -3.86
CA TYR A 22 -5.84 -12.92 -5.19
C TYR A 22 -5.37 -11.54 -5.65
N PHE A 23 -5.59 -10.49 -4.86
CA PHE A 23 -5.16 -9.13 -5.22
C PHE A 23 -3.64 -8.96 -5.24
N PHE A 24 -2.93 -9.65 -4.35
CA PHE A 24 -1.48 -9.69 -4.34
C PHE A 24 -0.93 -10.34 -5.61
N TRP A 25 -1.54 -11.42 -6.08
CA TRP A 25 -1.16 -12.06 -7.34
C TRP A 25 -1.39 -11.13 -8.54
N LEU A 26 -2.52 -10.40 -8.58
CA LEU A 26 -2.75 -9.37 -9.61
C LEU A 26 -1.68 -8.26 -9.55
N MET A 27 -1.31 -7.80 -8.35
CA MET A 27 -0.24 -6.83 -8.15
C MET A 27 1.11 -7.35 -8.60
N LEU A 28 1.40 -8.63 -8.36
CA LEU A 28 2.62 -9.29 -8.78
C LEU A 28 2.70 -9.37 -10.30
N ASN A 29 1.62 -9.75 -10.99
CA ASN A 29 1.59 -9.77 -12.46
C ASN A 29 1.91 -8.39 -13.06
N ILE A 30 1.31 -7.32 -12.53
CA ILE A 30 1.62 -5.94 -12.96
C ILE A 30 3.10 -5.59 -12.71
N THR A 31 3.69 -6.12 -11.64
CA THR A 31 5.11 -5.92 -11.31
C THR A 31 6.02 -6.67 -12.29
N LEU A 32 5.61 -7.86 -12.73
CA LEU A 32 6.35 -8.70 -13.68
C LEU A 32 6.37 -8.10 -15.09
N ASP A 33 5.39 -7.27 -15.47
CA ASP A 33 5.42 -6.52 -16.74
C ASP A 33 6.63 -5.57 -16.85
N TYR A 34 7.30 -5.27 -15.73
CA TYR A 34 8.53 -4.47 -15.69
C TYR A 34 9.80 -5.33 -15.71
N VAL A 35 9.71 -6.61 -16.08
CA VAL A 35 10.87 -7.52 -16.22
C VAL A 35 10.94 -8.02 -17.66
N PRO A 36 12.05 -7.80 -18.40
CA PRO A 36 13.27 -7.10 -17.97
C PRO A 36 13.08 -5.58 -17.81
N ILE A 37 14.07 -4.94 -17.18
CA ILE A 37 14.09 -3.47 -17.01
C ILE A 37 14.14 -2.81 -18.39
N ALA A 38 13.17 -1.93 -18.66
CA ALA A 38 13.02 -1.20 -19.92
C ALA A 38 12.38 0.18 -19.67
N SER A 39 12.62 1.12 -20.56
CA SER A 39 12.14 2.51 -20.44
C SER A 39 10.73 2.73 -21.02
N ASP A 40 10.20 1.76 -21.75
CA ASP A 40 9.03 1.88 -22.63
C ASP A 40 7.99 0.75 -22.42
N VAL A 41 7.85 0.29 -21.17
CA VAL A 41 6.90 -0.76 -20.77
C VAL A 41 5.76 -0.23 -19.91
N SER A 42 4.55 -0.73 -20.13
CA SER A 42 3.37 -0.49 -19.27
C SER A 42 3.15 1.00 -18.94
N PHE A 43 3.23 1.40 -17.67
CA PHE A 43 3.01 2.80 -17.27
C PHE A 43 4.10 3.74 -17.81
N LEU A 44 5.30 3.25 -18.09
CA LEU A 44 6.40 4.06 -18.60
C LEU A 44 6.15 4.54 -20.04
N MET A 45 5.33 3.83 -20.82
CA MET A 45 4.93 4.28 -22.18
C MET A 45 4.28 5.67 -22.18
N ILE A 46 3.57 6.03 -21.10
CA ILE A 46 2.92 7.34 -20.95
C ILE A 46 3.72 8.30 -20.06
N LYS A 47 5.01 8.00 -19.83
CA LYS A 47 5.95 8.77 -18.98
C LYS A 47 7.29 9.06 -19.64
N GLN A 48 7.32 9.01 -20.97
CA GLN A 48 8.57 9.21 -21.73
C GLN A 48 9.24 10.54 -21.43
N THR A 49 8.49 11.63 -21.25
CA THR A 49 9.05 12.94 -20.91
C THR A 49 9.92 12.88 -19.66
N GLU A 50 9.43 12.28 -18.56
CA GLU A 50 10.17 12.15 -17.32
C GLU A 50 11.31 11.14 -17.43
N VAL A 51 11.09 10.02 -18.15
CA VAL A 51 12.11 9.00 -18.38
C VAL A 51 13.31 9.56 -19.17
N THR A 52 13.09 10.40 -20.17
CA THR A 52 14.17 10.96 -21.01
C THR A 52 14.79 12.23 -20.43
N SER A 53 14.00 13.07 -19.75
CA SER A 53 14.50 14.35 -19.22
C SER A 53 15.20 14.23 -17.86
N ARG A 54 14.98 13.14 -17.12
CA ARG A 54 15.48 12.96 -15.74
C ARG A 54 16.17 11.61 -15.58
N PRO A 55 17.52 11.57 -15.49
CA PRO A 55 18.24 10.31 -15.36
C PRO A 55 17.89 9.54 -14.08
N GLU A 56 17.43 10.23 -13.04
CA GLU A 56 17.05 9.63 -11.76
C GLU A 56 15.65 9.00 -11.76
N TYR A 57 14.77 9.37 -12.70
CA TYR A 57 13.36 8.96 -12.65
C TYR A 57 13.20 7.45 -12.82
N LEU A 58 13.83 6.88 -13.83
CA LEU A 58 13.74 5.45 -14.14
C LEU A 58 14.22 4.57 -12.98
N PRO A 59 15.43 4.73 -12.41
CA PRO A 59 15.85 3.92 -11.27
C PRO A 59 14.95 4.10 -10.04
N ILE A 60 14.49 5.33 -9.75
CA ILE A 60 13.59 5.57 -8.61
C ILE A 60 12.24 4.88 -8.81
N PHE A 61 11.69 4.91 -10.03
CA PHE A 61 10.45 4.21 -10.37
C PHE A 61 10.58 2.70 -10.15
N TYR A 62 11.66 2.10 -10.64
CA TYR A 62 11.95 0.68 -10.47
C TYR A 62 12.16 0.28 -9.01
N ILE A 63 12.88 1.11 -8.24
CA ILE A 63 13.00 0.96 -6.78
C ILE A 63 11.60 0.90 -6.17
N HIS A 64 10.72 1.84 -6.48
CA HIS A 64 9.36 1.87 -5.94
C HIS A 64 8.57 0.61 -6.28
N VAL A 65 8.54 0.22 -7.54
CA VAL A 65 7.72 -0.91 -8.03
C VAL A 65 8.17 -2.21 -7.37
N TYR A 66 9.47 -2.50 -7.38
CA TYR A 66 10.00 -3.73 -6.79
C TYR A 66 9.97 -3.70 -5.27
N SER A 67 10.29 -2.58 -4.61
CA SER A 67 10.25 -2.53 -3.15
C SER A 67 8.82 -2.61 -2.60
N SER A 68 7.84 -2.05 -3.32
CA SER A 68 6.45 -1.99 -2.86
C SER A 68 5.75 -3.34 -2.84
N ILE A 69 6.08 -4.27 -3.75
CA ILE A 69 5.51 -5.64 -3.69
C ILE A 69 5.98 -6.39 -2.44
N PHE A 70 7.25 -6.23 -2.05
CA PHE A 70 7.77 -6.80 -0.80
C PHE A 70 7.17 -6.13 0.44
N ALA A 71 6.99 -4.81 0.41
CA ALA A 71 6.32 -4.10 1.49
C ALA A 71 4.87 -4.58 1.67
N LEU A 72 4.13 -4.76 0.57
CA LEU A 72 2.74 -5.23 0.63
C LEU A 72 2.65 -6.63 1.26
N LEU A 73 3.49 -7.58 0.84
CA LEU A 73 3.51 -8.94 1.39
C LEU A 73 3.97 -8.96 2.87
N ALA A 74 5.07 -8.28 3.17
CA ALA A 74 5.63 -8.24 4.52
C ALA A 74 4.66 -7.57 5.51
N GLY A 75 4.00 -6.49 5.08
CA GLY A 75 2.98 -5.81 5.87
C GLY A 75 1.77 -6.71 6.15
N PHE A 76 1.30 -7.45 5.15
CA PHE A 76 0.22 -8.42 5.33
C PHE A 76 0.58 -9.46 6.39
N ILE A 77 1.76 -10.07 6.24
CA ILE A 77 2.22 -11.10 7.16
C ILE A 77 2.34 -10.54 8.59
N ALA A 78 2.89 -9.34 8.73
CA ALA A 78 3.08 -8.69 10.02
C ALA A 78 1.75 -8.30 10.71
N VAL A 79 0.74 -7.87 9.95
CA VAL A 79 -0.54 -7.41 10.51
C VAL A 79 -1.54 -8.56 10.68
N PHE A 80 -1.52 -9.55 9.80
CA PHE A 80 -2.51 -10.62 9.73
C PHE A 80 -2.20 -11.81 10.66
N PHE A 81 -0.93 -12.22 10.76
CA PHE A 81 -0.56 -13.36 11.59
C PHE A 81 -0.26 -12.95 13.03
N ASP A 82 -0.81 -13.72 13.96
CA ASP A 82 -0.90 -13.40 15.38
C ASP A 82 0.30 -13.90 16.20
N LYS A 83 0.31 -13.53 17.50
CA LYS A 83 1.28 -13.79 18.57
C LYS A 83 1.79 -15.24 18.73
N ASN A 84 1.20 -16.23 18.07
CA ASN A 84 1.69 -17.61 18.07
C ASN A 84 2.86 -17.80 17.09
N LEU A 85 2.94 -16.98 16.05
CA LEU A 85 4.04 -16.95 15.08
C LEU A 85 4.92 -15.70 15.28
N LYS A 86 5.40 -15.49 16.53
CA LYS A 86 6.16 -14.28 16.89
C LYS A 86 7.37 -14.04 16.00
N TYR A 87 8.06 -15.10 15.59
CA TYR A 87 9.20 -15.01 14.69
C TYR A 87 8.78 -14.41 13.34
N LEU A 88 7.72 -14.97 12.73
CA LEU A 88 7.21 -14.51 11.46
C LEU A 88 6.70 -13.06 11.53
N HIS A 89 5.93 -12.71 12.56
CA HIS A 89 5.47 -11.33 12.79
C HIS A 89 6.63 -10.34 12.92
N ARG A 90 7.66 -10.68 13.72
CA ARG A 90 8.81 -9.79 13.95
C ARG A 90 9.69 -9.66 12.71
N PHE A 91 9.95 -10.76 12.01
CA PHE A 91 10.78 -10.77 10.81
C PHE A 91 10.11 -9.99 9.67
N SER A 92 8.85 -10.30 9.37
CA SER A 92 8.06 -9.56 8.37
C SER A 92 7.89 -8.09 8.73
N GLY A 93 7.63 -7.76 10.00
CA GLY A 93 7.53 -6.38 10.45
C GLY A 93 8.84 -5.59 10.27
N ARG A 94 10.01 -6.20 10.48
CA ARG A 94 11.31 -5.57 10.21
C ARG A 94 11.51 -5.31 8.72
N ILE A 95 11.22 -6.31 7.88
CA ILE A 95 11.28 -6.16 6.42
C ILE A 95 10.36 -5.03 5.98
N TYR A 96 9.10 -5.04 6.44
CA TYR A 96 8.12 -4.02 6.11
C TYR A 96 8.62 -2.62 6.46
N VAL A 97 9.07 -2.40 7.70
CA VAL A 97 9.55 -1.08 8.16
C VAL A 97 10.77 -0.64 7.35
N PHE A 98 11.76 -1.51 7.17
CA PHE A 98 12.98 -1.19 6.44
C PHE A 98 12.68 -0.84 4.97
N VAL A 99 11.97 -1.72 4.27
CA VAL A 99 11.64 -1.53 2.85
C VAL A 99 10.79 -0.28 2.66
N THR A 100 9.82 -0.05 3.53
CA THR A 100 8.93 1.12 3.43
C THR A 100 9.68 2.42 3.66
N LEU A 101 10.47 2.53 4.75
CA LEU A 101 11.13 3.79 5.12
C LEU A 101 12.31 4.14 4.21
N ILE A 102 13.05 3.14 3.72
CA ILE A 102 14.25 3.38 2.93
C ILE A 102 13.96 3.44 1.44
N PHE A 103 13.03 2.62 0.94
CA PHE A 103 12.81 2.48 -0.50
C PHE A 103 11.41 2.96 -0.90
N SER A 104 10.35 2.27 -0.47
CA SER A 104 9.03 2.39 -1.11
C SER A 104 8.38 3.75 -0.93
N SER A 105 8.40 4.31 0.28
CA SER A 105 7.73 5.60 0.55
C SER A 105 8.49 6.78 -0.02
N LEU A 106 9.83 6.82 0.10
CA LEU A 106 10.65 7.89 -0.45
C LEU A 106 10.60 7.93 -1.99
N SER A 107 10.77 6.77 -2.63
CA SER A 107 10.60 6.65 -4.08
C SER A 107 9.18 6.99 -4.52
N GLY A 108 8.17 6.57 -3.75
CA GLY A 108 6.75 6.88 -3.99
C GLY A 108 6.44 8.39 -3.92
N ILE A 109 7.01 9.10 -2.95
CA ILE A 109 6.89 10.56 -2.83
C ILE A 109 7.49 11.22 -4.08
N TYR A 110 8.71 10.81 -4.47
CA TYR A 110 9.40 11.38 -5.63
C TYR A 110 8.58 11.21 -6.91
N ILE A 111 8.17 9.97 -7.24
CA ILE A 111 7.36 9.73 -8.45
C ILE A 111 5.98 10.40 -8.37
N GLY A 112 5.45 10.62 -7.16
CA GLY A 112 4.19 11.32 -6.92
C GLY A 112 4.20 12.77 -7.41
N PHE A 113 5.33 13.48 -7.33
CA PHE A 113 5.46 14.84 -7.91
C PHE A 113 5.28 14.86 -9.44
N PHE A 114 5.51 13.72 -10.07
CA PHE A 114 5.37 13.50 -11.49
C PHE A 114 4.15 12.63 -11.81
N ALA A 115 3.18 12.49 -10.90
CA ALA A 115 1.95 11.77 -11.22
C ALA A 115 1.20 12.43 -12.40
N ASN A 116 0.45 11.62 -13.14
CA ASN A 116 -0.54 12.13 -14.10
C ASN A 116 -1.72 12.79 -13.33
N GLY A 117 -2.73 13.37 -13.99
CA GLY A 117 -3.90 13.92 -13.28
C GLY A 117 -3.75 15.33 -12.75
N GLY A 118 -2.75 16.08 -13.21
CA GLY A 118 -2.55 17.46 -12.78
C GLY A 118 -2.23 17.59 -11.29
N TRP A 119 -2.52 18.77 -10.72
CA TRP A 119 -2.12 19.09 -9.35
C TRP A 119 -2.81 18.23 -8.28
N THR A 120 -4.09 17.89 -8.49
CA THR A 120 -4.90 17.17 -7.51
C THR A 120 -4.36 15.76 -7.24
N ALA A 121 -4.04 15.01 -8.30
CA ALA A 121 -3.48 13.67 -8.19
C ALA A 121 -2.06 13.69 -7.60
N LYS A 122 -1.20 14.62 -8.06
CA LYS A 122 0.15 14.81 -7.51
C LYS A 122 0.12 15.06 -6.01
N LEU A 123 -0.73 15.98 -5.56
CA LEU A 123 -0.92 16.27 -4.15
C LEU A 123 -1.35 15.03 -3.37
N SER A 124 -2.31 14.27 -3.89
CA SER A 124 -2.78 13.03 -3.24
C SER A 124 -1.66 12.00 -3.06
N PHE A 125 -0.89 11.70 -4.11
CA PHE A 125 0.18 10.69 -4.03
C PHE A 125 1.35 11.13 -3.14
N VAL A 126 1.72 12.41 -3.17
CA VAL A 126 2.75 12.96 -2.28
C VAL A 126 2.28 12.89 -0.82
N LEU A 127 1.05 13.30 -0.52
CA LEU A 127 0.47 13.19 0.82
C LEU A 127 0.41 11.73 1.30
N LEU A 128 -0.05 10.81 0.44
CA LEU A 128 -0.06 9.38 0.71
C LEU A 128 1.35 8.88 1.08
N GLY A 129 2.36 9.24 0.29
CA GLY A 129 3.75 8.84 0.56
C GLY A 129 4.28 9.39 1.88
N ILE A 130 4.04 10.68 2.18
CA ILE A 130 4.45 11.32 3.44
C ILE A 130 3.75 10.67 4.64
N LEU A 131 2.44 10.46 4.56
CA LEU A 131 1.67 9.80 5.61
C LEU A 131 2.14 8.35 5.81
N TRP A 132 2.46 7.64 4.73
CA TRP A 132 2.93 6.26 4.80
C TRP A 132 4.31 6.19 5.47
N PHE A 133 5.23 7.08 5.12
CA PHE A 133 6.51 7.23 5.80
C PHE A 133 6.30 7.54 7.30
N TYR A 134 5.53 8.59 7.59
CA TYR A 134 5.33 9.07 8.96
C TYR A 134 4.69 8.02 9.87
N THR A 135 3.61 7.38 9.42
CA THR A 135 2.91 6.35 10.19
C THR A 135 3.79 5.12 10.43
N THR A 136 4.61 4.73 9.45
CA THR A 136 5.59 3.64 9.60
C THR A 136 6.68 4.00 10.59
N TYR A 137 7.24 5.21 10.49
CA TYR A 137 8.24 5.71 11.44
C TYR A 137 7.69 5.77 12.86
N LYS A 138 6.46 6.28 13.04
CA LYS A 138 5.78 6.29 14.34
C LYS A 138 5.57 4.88 14.87
N SER A 139 5.12 3.94 14.04
CA SER A 139 4.98 2.54 14.45
C SER A 139 6.31 1.96 14.96
N TYR A 140 7.42 2.21 14.25
CA TYR A 140 8.75 1.80 14.68
C TYR A 140 9.19 2.49 15.98
N SER A 141 8.99 3.79 16.10
CA SER A 141 9.35 4.56 17.29
C SER A 141 8.63 4.04 18.55
N GLU A 142 7.32 3.76 18.45
CA GLU A 142 6.54 3.26 19.59
C GLU A 142 6.98 1.85 20.03
N ILE A 143 7.35 0.94 19.11
CA ILE A 143 7.87 -0.37 19.50
C ILE A 143 9.25 -0.29 20.16
N ARG A 144 10.10 0.66 19.74
CA ARG A 144 11.38 0.94 20.41
C ARG A 144 11.17 1.45 21.84
N ARG A 145 10.10 2.21 22.07
CA ARG A 145 9.64 2.66 23.40
C ARG A 145 8.87 1.59 24.18
N LYS A 146 8.77 0.36 23.66
CA LYS A 146 7.99 -0.75 24.22
C LYS A 146 6.49 -0.45 24.36
N ASN A 147 5.97 0.56 23.64
CA ASN A 147 4.55 0.90 23.61
C ASN A 147 3.81 0.07 22.56
N ILE A 148 3.47 -1.17 22.92
CA ILE A 148 2.91 -2.17 22.00
C ILE A 148 1.55 -1.74 21.44
N VAL A 149 0.70 -1.12 22.27
CA VAL A 149 -0.64 -0.69 21.85
C VAL A 149 -0.54 0.37 20.77
N GLN A 150 0.26 1.42 21.00
CA GLN A 150 0.42 2.47 20.00
C GLN A 150 1.17 1.99 18.75
N HIS A 151 2.19 1.13 18.91
CA HIS A 151 2.85 0.48 17.77
C HIS A 151 1.84 -0.18 16.83
N LYS A 152 0.91 -0.96 17.40
CA LYS A 152 -0.14 -1.66 16.64
C LYS A 152 -1.05 -0.68 15.91
N PHE A 153 -1.51 0.37 16.56
CA PHE A 153 -2.38 1.37 15.93
C PHE A 153 -1.67 2.15 14.81
N TRP A 154 -0.41 2.53 14.99
CA TRP A 154 0.38 3.14 13.92
C TRP A 154 0.68 2.16 12.78
N MET A 155 0.90 0.88 13.10
CA MET A 155 1.09 -0.16 12.09
C MET A 155 -0.16 -0.35 11.23
N TRP A 156 -1.35 -0.30 11.84
CA TRP A 156 -2.61 -0.38 11.10
C TRP A 156 -2.79 0.77 10.12
N ARG A 157 -2.49 2.01 10.55
CA ARG A 157 -2.53 3.20 9.67
C ARG A 157 -1.55 3.04 8.51
N SER A 158 -0.31 2.68 8.83
CA SER A 158 0.74 2.46 7.83
C SER A 158 0.33 1.39 6.81
N TYR A 159 -0.18 0.25 7.26
CA TYR A 159 -0.53 -0.83 6.36
C TYR A 159 -1.80 -0.52 5.53
N ALA A 160 -2.76 0.24 6.07
CA ALA A 160 -3.88 0.75 5.28
C ALA A 160 -3.46 1.66 4.12
N LEU A 161 -2.39 2.44 4.33
CA LEU A 161 -1.78 3.25 3.28
C LEU A 161 -1.04 2.39 2.27
N ALA A 162 -0.35 1.32 2.67
CA ALA A 162 0.26 0.37 1.73
C ALA A 162 -0.80 -0.34 0.84
N VAL A 163 -1.92 -0.75 1.44
CA VAL A 163 -3.05 -1.40 0.74
C VAL A 163 -3.73 -0.45 -0.27
N SER A 164 -3.46 0.85 -0.22
CA SER A 164 -4.01 1.80 -1.20
C SER A 164 -3.66 1.47 -2.64
N ALA A 165 -2.53 0.80 -2.89
CA ALA A 165 -2.17 0.29 -4.21
C ALA A 165 -3.23 -0.69 -4.77
N ILE A 166 -3.81 -1.53 -3.92
CA ILE A 166 -4.89 -2.45 -4.29
C ILE A 166 -6.20 -1.67 -4.45
N THR A 167 -6.56 -0.86 -3.43
CA THR A 167 -7.83 -0.12 -3.42
C THR A 167 -7.97 0.82 -4.61
N LEU A 168 -6.89 1.52 -4.99
CA LEU A 168 -6.87 2.40 -6.15
C LEU A 168 -7.18 1.65 -7.45
N ARG A 169 -6.56 0.47 -7.65
CA ARG A 169 -6.79 -0.36 -8.85
C ARG A 169 -8.20 -0.93 -8.88
N MET A 170 -8.72 -1.34 -7.73
CA MET A 170 -10.10 -1.79 -7.59
C MET A 170 -11.07 -0.68 -8.00
N TRP A 171 -10.88 0.55 -7.50
CA TRP A 171 -11.71 1.70 -7.92
C TRP A 171 -11.57 2.02 -9.40
N LYS A 172 -10.36 1.93 -9.97
CA LYS A 172 -10.16 2.11 -11.41
C LYS A 172 -11.05 1.16 -12.21
N VAL A 173 -11.04 -0.14 -11.89
CA VAL A 173 -11.85 -1.15 -12.59
C VAL A 173 -13.34 -0.85 -12.44
N ILE A 174 -13.79 -0.59 -11.21
CA ILE A 174 -15.21 -0.31 -10.91
C ILE A 174 -15.71 0.92 -11.68
N LEU A 175 -14.99 2.04 -11.59
CA LEU A 175 -15.44 3.29 -12.20
C LEU A 175 -15.39 3.26 -13.73
N VAL A 176 -14.34 2.66 -14.31
CA VAL A 176 -14.24 2.53 -15.78
C VAL A 176 -15.33 1.60 -16.30
N TYR A 177 -15.60 0.48 -15.63
CA TYR A 177 -16.62 -0.46 -16.04
C TYR A 177 -18.04 0.13 -15.97
N LEU A 178 -18.37 0.86 -14.90
CA LEU A 178 -19.73 1.36 -14.67
C LEU A 178 -20.05 2.65 -15.42
N PHE A 179 -19.07 3.56 -15.57
CA PHE A 179 -19.34 4.93 -16.01
C PHE A 179 -18.58 5.33 -17.28
N GLN A 180 -17.57 4.55 -17.70
CA GLN A 180 -16.70 4.85 -18.84
C GLN A 180 -16.20 6.32 -18.95
N PRO A 181 -15.81 6.97 -17.83
CA PRO A 181 -15.37 8.36 -17.83
C PRO A 181 -14.01 8.53 -18.53
N ASN A 182 -13.63 9.79 -18.79
CA ASN A 182 -12.32 10.10 -19.33
C ASN A 182 -11.21 9.57 -18.39
N PRO A 183 -10.12 8.98 -18.93
CA PRO A 183 -9.06 8.38 -18.11
C PRO A 183 -8.43 9.33 -17.09
N MET A 184 -8.32 10.62 -17.43
CA MET A 184 -7.70 11.61 -16.55
C MET A 184 -8.58 11.96 -15.36
N ASP A 185 -9.89 12.05 -15.57
CA ASP A 185 -10.87 12.35 -14.52
C ASP A 185 -10.91 11.19 -13.51
N VAL A 186 -10.91 9.96 -14.01
CA VAL A 186 -10.78 8.76 -13.14
C VAL A 186 -9.51 8.83 -12.33
N TYR A 187 -8.38 9.13 -12.97
CA TYR A 187 -7.08 9.12 -12.31
C TYR A 187 -7.05 10.08 -11.12
N GLN A 188 -7.63 11.28 -11.26
CA GLN A 188 -7.75 12.24 -10.16
C GLN A 188 -8.61 11.73 -9.01
N VAL A 189 -9.76 11.12 -9.31
CA VAL A 189 -10.69 10.60 -8.30
C VAL A 189 -10.08 9.41 -7.56
N ILE A 190 -9.54 8.42 -8.29
CA ILE A 190 -8.97 7.21 -7.69
C ILE A 190 -7.69 7.50 -6.89
N ALA A 191 -6.96 8.57 -7.21
CA ALA A 191 -5.81 8.98 -6.43
C ALA A 191 -6.18 9.26 -4.97
N TRP A 192 -7.38 9.76 -4.69
CA TRP A 192 -7.89 10.01 -3.33
C TRP A 192 -8.65 8.81 -2.75
N LEU A 193 -9.53 8.20 -3.55
CA LEU A 193 -10.29 7.00 -3.13
C LEU A 193 -9.40 5.79 -2.84
N GLY A 194 -8.17 5.78 -3.38
CA GLY A 194 -7.19 4.75 -3.11
C GLY A 194 -6.83 4.64 -1.64
N TRP A 195 -6.81 5.73 -0.86
CA TRP A 195 -6.27 5.69 0.51
C TRP A 195 -7.16 6.33 1.57
N ILE A 196 -7.98 7.34 1.24
CA ILE A 196 -8.86 7.98 2.23
C ILE A 196 -9.81 6.96 2.88
N PRO A 197 -10.56 6.12 2.13
CA PRO A 197 -11.47 5.14 2.73
C PRO A 197 -10.74 4.14 3.62
N ASN A 198 -9.53 3.73 3.24
CA ASN A 198 -8.71 2.79 4.01
C ASN A 198 -8.32 3.40 5.37
N LEU A 199 -7.87 4.65 5.39
CA LEU A 199 -7.55 5.35 6.64
C LEU A 199 -8.78 5.54 7.52
N LEU A 200 -9.90 6.01 6.95
CA LEU A 200 -11.14 6.21 7.70
C LEU A 200 -11.63 4.92 8.36
N LEU A 201 -11.55 3.79 7.64
CA LEU A 201 -11.86 2.47 8.17
C LEU A 201 -10.94 2.13 9.36
N VAL A 202 -9.63 2.33 9.22
CA VAL A 202 -8.68 2.05 10.31
C VAL A 202 -8.91 2.94 11.53
N GLU A 203 -9.15 4.24 11.34
CA GLU A 203 -9.45 5.15 12.45
C GLU A 203 -10.72 4.74 13.19
N TYR A 204 -11.76 4.32 12.46
CA TYR A 204 -12.97 3.79 13.05
C TYR A 204 -12.69 2.54 13.90
N LEU A 205 -11.91 1.59 13.38
CA LEU A 205 -11.54 0.36 14.09
C LEU A 205 -10.70 0.64 15.34
N ILE A 206 -9.77 1.61 15.28
CA ILE A 206 -8.96 2.04 16.42
C ILE A 206 -9.84 2.68 17.50
N LYS A 207 -10.75 3.60 17.11
CA LYS A 207 -11.68 4.24 18.04
C LYS A 207 -12.58 3.23 18.75
N LYS A 208 -12.96 2.15 18.06
CA LYS A 208 -13.75 1.05 18.65
C LYS A 208 -12.94 0.20 19.64
N GLN A 209 -11.62 0.06 19.48
CA GLN A 209 -10.77 -0.66 20.44
C GLN A 209 -10.40 0.17 21.67
N ASN A 210 -10.45 1.49 21.56
CA ASN A 210 -10.21 2.41 22.68
C ASN A 210 -11.46 2.71 23.52
N ARG A 211 -12.64 2.22 23.09
CA ARG A 211 -13.89 2.24 23.85
C ARG A 211 -14.07 0.91 24.57
#